data_AF-A0A6C0M0U0-F1
#
_entry.id   AF-A0A6C0M0U0-F1
#
_cell.length_a   1.000
_cell.length_b   1.000
_cell.length_c   1.000
_cell.angle_alpha   90.00
_cell.angle_beta   90.00
_cell.angle_gamma   90.00
#
_symmetry.space_group_name_H-M   'P 1'
#
loop_
_entity.id
_entity.type
_entity.pdbx_description
1 polymer ?
#
loop_
_entity_poly.entity_id
_entity_poly.type
_entity_poly.pdbx_seq_one_letter_code
_entity_poly.pdbx_strand_id
1 'polypeptide(L)'
;MQVNSPQNMELLWTTLQESGAFAGLSKNQFEPVKAAFETSVQQAAVGPASGSLSDMNKSIIRNFMQTLRTFHAPEKTKKIELIYRAEDIQSERASEFDRQLREKQAEMDSFLTLKKPTDVSFSDKEKGIADDKPIGDEMSRLIAQELAARERELVQLKPEDIKRAQQWIGTNANNANNANNANNAPNPTKKTVSFSEEKDEEKEHEEEREDTDSILSKFKTIQVTPNPSQIQMLNDPDSEIKDLHDKIVKLEQLINANHAEVMAFLQSLK
;
A
#
# COMPACT_ATOMS: atom_id res chain seq x y z
N MET A 1 8.84 53.43 21.80
CA MET A 1 8.45 52.62 20.64
C MET A 1 7.04 52.11 20.89
N GLN A 2 6.10 52.39 19.99
CA GLN A 2 4.72 51.92 20.11
C GLN A 2 4.58 50.55 19.45
N VAL A 3 3.64 49.74 19.91
CA VAL A 3 3.40 48.36 19.43
C VAL A 3 2.93 48.36 17.97
N ASN A 4 2.15 49.37 17.58
CA ASN A 4 1.64 49.60 16.23
C ASN A 4 2.60 50.40 15.32
N SER A 5 3.86 50.60 15.73
CA SER A 5 4.86 51.24 14.87
C SER A 5 5.11 50.35 13.64
N PRO A 6 5.20 50.90 12.42
CA PRO A 6 5.40 50.10 11.20
C PRO A 6 6.68 49.25 11.27
N GLN A 7 7.73 49.77 11.90
CA GLN A 7 8.99 49.06 12.13
C GLN A 7 8.83 47.86 13.07
N ASN A 8 7.99 47.97 14.11
CA ASN A 8 7.73 46.85 15.02
C ASN A 8 6.90 45.77 14.33
N MET A 9 5.92 46.17 13.52
CA MET A 9 5.11 45.26 12.72
C MET A 9 5.93 44.52 11.68
N GLU A 10 6.82 45.23 10.97
CA GLU A 10 7.73 44.65 9.99
C GLU A 10 8.71 43.65 10.63
N LEU A 11 9.26 43.99 11.80
CA LEU A 11 10.12 43.08 12.56
C LEU A 11 9.39 41.79 12.97
N LEU A 12 8.17 41.92 13.51
CA LEU A 12 7.34 40.78 13.90
C LEU A 12 6.98 39.92 12.68
N TRP A 13 6.61 40.56 11.58
CA TRP A 13 6.28 39.87 10.33
C TRP A 13 7.47 39.10 9.77
N THR A 14 8.65 39.74 9.72
CA THR A 14 9.90 39.12 9.26
C THR A 14 10.27 37.94 10.15
N THR A 15 10.16 38.08 11.47
CA THR A 15 10.40 36.99 12.43
C THR A 15 9.48 35.79 12.18
N LEU A 16 8.19 36.04 11.92
CA LEU A 16 7.21 35.00 11.61
C LEU A 16 7.50 34.31 10.27
N GLN A 17 7.97 35.08 9.28
CA GLN A 17 8.37 34.55 7.98
C GLN A 17 9.63 33.69 8.08
N GLU A 18 10.66 34.15 8.80
CA GLU A 18 11.92 33.42 9.03
C GLU A 18 11.70 32.13 9.82
N SER A 19 10.76 32.13 10.77
CA SER A 19 10.39 30.92 11.53
C SER A 19 9.57 29.91 10.73
N GLY A 20 9.23 30.21 9.47
CA GLY A 20 8.46 29.32 8.61
C GLY A 20 6.99 29.18 9.02
N ALA A 21 6.43 30.12 9.80
CA ALA A 21 5.04 30.05 10.28
C ALA A 21 3.99 30.02 9.14
N PHE A 22 4.36 30.53 7.97
CA PHE A 22 3.53 30.56 6.77
C PHE A 22 3.72 29.36 5.84
N ALA A 23 4.61 28.41 6.17
CA ALA A 23 4.85 27.22 5.35
C ALA A 23 3.58 26.34 5.30
N GLY A 24 3.03 26.13 4.10
CA GLY A 24 1.79 25.37 3.89
C GLY A 24 0.54 26.22 3.61
N LEU A 25 0.64 27.55 3.68
CA LEU A 25 -0.47 28.43 3.29
C LEU A 25 -0.55 28.56 1.76
N SER A 26 -1.77 28.50 1.24
CA SER A 26 -2.02 28.81 -0.18
C SER A 26 -1.98 30.32 -0.43
N LYS A 27 -1.63 30.73 -1.66
CA LYS A 27 -1.58 32.16 -2.06
C LYS A 27 -2.88 32.93 -1.77
N ASN A 28 -4.01 32.23 -1.78
CA ASN A 28 -5.34 32.80 -1.53
C ASN A 28 -5.62 33.05 -0.02
N GLN A 29 -4.88 32.41 0.87
CA GLN A 29 -5.02 32.56 2.33
C GLN A 29 -4.11 33.66 2.89
N PHE A 30 -3.23 34.23 2.07
CA PHE A 30 -2.25 35.22 2.54
C PHE A 30 -2.89 36.57 2.93
N GLU A 31 -3.87 37.05 2.17
CA GLU A 31 -4.64 38.26 2.50
C GLU A 31 -5.41 38.15 3.82
N PRO A 32 -6.21 37.10 4.08
CA PRO A 32 -6.89 36.96 5.38
C PRO A 32 -5.91 36.75 6.53
N VAL A 33 -4.75 36.11 6.30
CA VAL A 33 -3.69 35.97 7.29
C VAL A 33 -3.05 37.33 7.63
N LYS A 34 -2.81 38.17 6.63
CA LYS A 34 -2.32 39.54 6.85
C LYS A 34 -3.32 40.38 7.65
N ALA A 35 -4.61 40.32 7.31
CA ALA A 35 -5.66 41.00 8.07
C ALA A 35 -5.76 40.50 9.52
N ALA A 36 -5.61 39.19 9.75
CA ALA A 36 -5.59 38.61 11.09
C ALA A 36 -4.37 39.04 11.91
N PHE A 37 -3.21 39.21 11.28
CA PHE A 37 -2.01 39.75 11.92
C PHE A 37 -2.24 41.20 12.35
N GLU A 38 -2.71 42.06 11.45
CA GLU A 38 -3.00 43.48 11.74
C GLU A 38 -4.03 43.61 12.86
N THR A 39 -5.07 42.76 12.85
CA THR A 39 -6.07 42.68 13.92
C THR A 39 -5.42 42.28 15.25
N SER A 40 -4.50 41.31 15.25
CA SER A 40 -3.79 40.87 16.47
C SER A 40 -2.90 41.98 17.05
N VAL A 41 -2.26 42.77 16.19
CA VAL A 41 -1.45 43.95 16.59
C VAL A 41 -2.35 45.06 17.15
N GLN A 42 -3.49 45.33 16.52
CA GLN A 42 -4.45 46.33 17.01
C GLN A 42 -5.08 45.92 18.35
N GLN A 43 -5.44 44.64 18.52
CA GLN A 43 -5.96 44.12 19.79
C GLN A 43 -4.93 44.24 20.91
N ALA A 44 -3.65 43.96 20.61
CA ALA A 44 -2.57 44.15 21.56
C ALA A 44 -2.33 45.63 21.90
N ALA A 45 -2.58 46.55 20.96
CA ALA A 45 -2.48 48.00 21.22
C ALA A 45 -3.63 48.56 22.08
N VAL A 46 -4.81 47.94 22.04
CA VAL A 46 -6.02 48.39 22.77
C VAL A 46 -6.18 47.69 24.14
N GLY A 47 -5.55 46.53 24.33
CA GLY A 47 -5.60 45.78 25.60
C GLY A 47 -4.97 46.55 26.78
N PRO A 48 -5.27 46.15 28.03
CA PRO A 48 -4.68 46.77 29.21
C PRO A 48 -3.16 46.73 29.10
N ALA A 49 -2.52 47.90 29.13
CA ALA A 49 -1.08 48.10 28.91
C ALA A 49 -0.24 47.56 30.08
N SER A 50 -0.27 46.24 30.34
CA SER A 50 0.45 45.61 31.45
C SER A 50 1.66 44.81 31.00
N GLY A 51 2.57 45.43 30.24
CA GLY A 51 3.81 44.76 29.84
C GLY A 51 4.80 45.66 29.11
N SER A 52 6.06 45.24 29.11
CA SER A 52 7.08 45.82 28.24
C SER A 52 6.70 45.59 26.77
N LEU A 53 7.24 46.39 25.84
CA LEU A 53 7.06 46.17 24.39
C LEU A 53 7.38 44.71 24.00
N SER A 54 8.36 44.10 24.66
CA SER A 54 8.73 42.69 24.48
C SER A 54 7.59 41.73 24.86
N ASP A 55 6.87 42.00 25.95
CA ASP A 55 5.78 41.14 26.42
C ASP A 55 4.57 41.25 25.50
N MET A 56 4.31 42.44 24.97
CA MET A 56 3.26 42.66 23.98
C MET A 56 3.61 42.00 22.64
N ASN A 57 4.87 42.10 22.20
CA ASN A 57 5.33 41.42 20.99
C ASN A 57 5.22 39.88 21.11
N LYS A 58 5.54 39.32 22.28
CA LYS A 58 5.35 37.90 22.57
C LYS A 58 3.88 37.47 22.59
N SER A 59 2.98 38.31 23.12
CA SER A 59 1.55 38.02 23.15
C SER A 59 0.94 38.07 21.74
N ILE A 60 1.35 39.02 20.90
CA ILE A 60 0.96 39.11 19.48
C ILE A 60 1.34 37.83 18.75
N ILE A 61 2.60 37.41 18.84
CA ILE A 61 3.07 36.18 18.18
C ILE A 61 2.27 34.97 18.66
N ARG A 62 2.04 34.84 19.98
CA ARG A 62 1.29 33.71 20.55
C ARG A 62 -0.15 33.66 20.02
N ASN A 63 -0.84 34.80 20.04
CA ASN A 63 -2.23 34.90 19.59
C ASN A 63 -2.33 34.66 18.07
N PHE A 64 -1.42 35.28 17.31
CA PHE A 64 -1.38 35.12 15.86
C PHE A 64 -1.07 33.67 15.46
N MET A 65 -0.14 32.99 16.14
CA MET A 65 0.16 31.57 15.91
C MET A 65 -1.06 30.68 16.18
N GLN A 66 -1.90 31.03 17.16
CA GLN A 66 -3.14 30.30 17.42
C GLN A 66 -4.16 30.49 16.29
N THR A 67 -4.27 31.71 15.74
CA THR A 67 -5.09 31.98 14.55
C THR A 67 -4.51 31.31 13.30
N LEU A 68 -3.19 31.29 13.11
CA LEU A 68 -2.55 30.59 11.99
C LEU A 68 -2.90 29.10 11.96
N ARG A 69 -3.02 28.45 13.12
CA ARG A 69 -3.43 27.05 13.20
C ARG A 69 -4.85 26.81 12.65
N THR A 70 -5.75 27.79 12.68
CA THR A 70 -7.09 27.65 12.08
C THR A 70 -7.05 27.76 10.56
N PHE A 71 -6.08 28.48 10.00
CA PHE A 71 -5.83 28.54 8.56
C PHE A 71 -5.10 27.30 8.02
N HIS A 72 -4.25 26.68 8.85
CA HIS A 72 -3.61 25.39 8.56
C HIS A 72 -4.53 24.19 8.78
N ALA A 73 -5.65 24.37 9.47
CA ALA A 73 -6.65 23.31 9.57
C ALA A 73 -7.14 22.99 8.14
N PRO A 74 -7.17 21.72 7.73
CA PRO A 74 -7.74 21.36 6.45
C PRO A 74 -9.14 21.93 6.44
N GLU A 75 -9.43 22.80 5.46
CA GLU A 75 -10.77 23.31 5.25
C GLU A 75 -11.69 22.10 5.32
N LYS A 76 -12.59 22.09 6.31
CA LYS A 76 -13.77 21.24 6.25
C LYS A 76 -14.52 21.80 5.06
N THR A 77 -14.16 21.32 3.88
CA THR A 77 -14.92 21.49 2.65
C THR A 77 -16.36 21.29 3.09
N LYS A 78 -17.19 22.32 2.89
CA LYS A 78 -18.61 22.25 3.23
C LYS A 78 -19.09 20.99 2.54
N LYS A 79 -19.27 19.93 3.33
CA LYS A 79 -19.69 18.63 2.84
C LYS A 79 -21.04 18.95 2.24
N ILE A 80 -21.12 18.93 0.91
CA ILE A 80 -22.40 19.08 0.22
C ILE A 80 -23.27 18.01 0.88
N GLU A 81 -24.25 18.43 1.66
CA GLU A 81 -25.19 17.53 2.31
C GLU A 81 -25.96 16.91 1.15
N LEU A 82 -25.52 15.74 0.71
CA LEU A 82 -26.24 14.95 -0.28
C LEU A 82 -27.54 14.57 0.41
N ILE A 83 -28.62 15.28 0.07
CA ILE A 83 -29.96 14.97 0.57
C ILE A 83 -30.38 13.69 -0.15
N TYR A 84 -30.20 12.55 0.52
CA TYR A 84 -30.70 11.28 0.05
C TYR A 84 -32.21 11.21 0.28
N ARG A 85 -32.96 10.78 -0.74
CA ARG A 85 -34.37 10.43 -0.55
C ARG A 85 -34.46 9.05 0.10
N ALA A 86 -35.57 8.77 0.76
CA ALA A 86 -35.79 7.47 1.40
C ALA A 86 -35.76 6.32 0.37
N GLU A 87 -36.23 6.59 -0.84
CA GLU A 87 -36.22 5.67 -1.97
C GLU A 87 -34.79 5.33 -2.43
N ASP A 88 -33.88 6.30 -2.41
CA ASP A 88 -32.48 6.10 -2.81
C ASP A 88 -31.77 5.16 -1.83
N ILE A 89 -31.99 5.36 -0.52
CA ILE A 89 -31.44 4.49 0.53
C ILE A 89 -31.99 3.07 0.41
N GLN A 90 -33.28 2.92 0.07
CA GLN A 90 -33.91 1.62 -0.09
C GLN A 90 -33.37 0.90 -1.34
N SER A 91 -33.19 1.63 -2.46
CA SER A 91 -32.57 1.10 -3.67
C SER A 91 -31.13 0.68 -3.45
N GLU A 92 -30.36 1.46 -2.69
CA GLU A 92 -28.97 1.13 -2.33
C GLU A 92 -28.92 -0.15 -1.50
N ARG A 93 -29.77 -0.27 -0.47
CA ARG A 93 -29.86 -1.48 0.35
C ARG A 93 -30.26 -2.72 -0.46
N ALA A 94 -31.21 -2.59 -1.39
CA ALA A 94 -31.62 -3.67 -2.27
C ALA A 94 -30.46 -4.10 -3.20
N SER A 95 -29.76 -3.14 -3.80
CA SER A 95 -28.60 -3.42 -4.66
C SER A 95 -27.45 -4.07 -3.89
N GLU A 96 -27.20 -3.62 -2.66
CA GLU A 96 -26.17 -4.19 -1.79
C GLU A 96 -26.52 -5.63 -1.39
N PHE A 97 -27.79 -5.90 -1.08
CA PHE A 97 -28.26 -7.25 -0.81
C PHE A 97 -28.10 -8.18 -2.03
N ASP A 98 -28.51 -7.73 -3.22
CA ASP A 98 -28.36 -8.50 -4.46
C ASP A 98 -26.89 -8.78 -4.80
N ARG A 99 -26.01 -7.80 -4.55
CA ARG A 99 -24.56 -7.96 -4.73
C ARG A 99 -24.02 -9.05 -3.80
N GLN A 100 -24.32 -8.96 -2.51
CA GLN A 100 -23.88 -9.94 -1.51
C GLN A 100 -24.45 -11.34 -1.81
N LEU A 101 -25.70 -11.42 -2.25
CA LEU A 101 -26.32 -12.70 -2.63
C LEU A 101 -25.59 -13.34 -3.81
N ARG A 102 -25.28 -12.57 -4.86
CA ARG A 102 -24.53 -13.07 -6.02
C ARG A 102 -23.11 -13.50 -5.65
N GLU A 103 -22.45 -12.73 -4.77
CA GLU A 103 -21.13 -13.07 -4.28
C GLU A 103 -21.16 -14.39 -3.50
N LYS A 104 -22.12 -14.58 -2.59
CA LYS A 104 -22.28 -15.83 -1.84
C LYS A 104 -22.66 -17.02 -2.73
N GLN A 105 -23.50 -16.80 -3.74
CA GLN A 105 -23.79 -17.82 -4.74
C GLN A 105 -22.52 -18.21 -5.51
N ALA A 106 -21.72 -17.24 -5.96
CA ALA A 106 -20.47 -17.51 -6.67
C ALA A 106 -19.41 -18.18 -5.78
N GLU A 107 -19.32 -17.82 -4.50
CA GLU A 107 -18.46 -18.49 -3.50
C GLU A 107 -18.88 -19.95 -3.31
N MET A 108 -20.19 -20.19 -3.14
CA MET A 108 -20.74 -21.53 -2.98
C MET A 108 -20.51 -22.36 -4.25
N ASP A 109 -20.76 -21.80 -5.43
CA ASP A 109 -20.50 -22.46 -6.70
C ASP A 109 -19.00 -22.74 -6.88
N SER A 110 -18.11 -21.83 -6.46
CA SER A 110 -16.67 -22.06 -6.50
C SER A 110 -16.20 -23.17 -5.55
N PHE A 111 -16.92 -23.41 -4.45
CA PHE A 111 -16.61 -24.49 -3.53
C PHE A 111 -17.18 -25.83 -4.02
N LEU A 112 -18.40 -25.83 -4.54
CA LEU A 112 -19.07 -27.01 -5.10
C LEU A 112 -18.43 -27.46 -6.41
N THR A 113 -17.98 -26.51 -7.24
CA THR A 113 -17.25 -26.78 -8.48
C THR A 113 -15.75 -26.72 -8.20
N LEU A 114 -15.17 -27.85 -7.77
CA LEU A 114 -13.72 -27.95 -7.65
C LEU A 114 -13.09 -27.63 -9.02
N LYS A 115 -12.40 -26.49 -9.13
CA LYS A 115 -11.61 -26.19 -10.32
C LYS A 115 -10.48 -27.19 -10.40
N LYS A 116 -10.57 -28.11 -11.37
CA LYS A 116 -9.46 -28.99 -11.68
C LYS A 116 -8.23 -28.11 -11.97
N PRO A 117 -7.09 -28.34 -11.31
CA PRO A 117 -5.86 -27.63 -11.61
C PRO A 117 -5.57 -27.66 -13.12
N THR A 118 -5.04 -26.57 -13.65
CA THR A 118 -4.58 -26.53 -15.04
C THR A 118 -3.53 -27.62 -15.23
N ASP A 119 -3.68 -28.40 -16.30
CA ASP A 119 -2.73 -29.46 -16.62
C ASP A 119 -1.33 -28.87 -16.78
N VAL A 120 -0.34 -29.51 -16.17
CA VAL A 120 1.04 -29.01 -16.19
C VAL A 120 1.57 -29.22 -17.60
N SER A 121 1.80 -28.11 -18.31
CA SER A 121 2.42 -28.18 -19.63
C SER A 121 3.93 -28.25 -19.47
N PHE A 122 4.51 -29.42 -19.71
CA PHE A 122 5.97 -29.59 -19.83
C PHE A 122 6.52 -29.08 -21.17
N SER A 123 5.74 -28.30 -21.93
CA SER A 123 6.25 -27.69 -23.14
C SER A 123 7.09 -26.48 -22.74
N ASP A 124 8.38 -26.55 -23.10
CA ASP A 124 9.45 -25.60 -22.80
C ASP A 124 9.27 -24.26 -23.54
N LYS A 125 8.09 -23.65 -23.38
CA LYS A 125 7.63 -22.43 -24.06
C LYS A 125 7.56 -21.24 -23.12
N GLU A 126 7.95 -21.41 -21.86
CA GLU A 126 7.89 -20.36 -20.87
C GLU A 126 9.06 -19.38 -21.05
N LYS A 127 8.79 -18.10 -20.79
CA LYS A 127 9.60 -16.92 -21.13
C LYS A 127 11.06 -16.87 -20.61
N GLY A 128 11.56 -17.93 -19.98
CA GLY A 128 12.94 -18.05 -19.48
C GLY A 128 13.95 -18.64 -20.48
N ILE A 129 13.51 -19.16 -21.63
CA ILE A 129 14.34 -19.91 -22.59
C ILE A 129 14.69 -19.04 -23.81
N ALA A 130 14.94 -17.74 -23.60
CA ALA A 130 15.57 -16.95 -24.66
C ALA A 130 17.04 -17.36 -24.89
N ASP A 131 17.65 -17.98 -23.88
CA ASP A 131 19.06 -18.33 -23.82
C ASP A 131 19.37 -19.79 -24.23
N ASP A 132 18.42 -20.72 -24.11
CA ASP A 132 18.56 -22.10 -24.61
C ASP A 132 17.88 -22.26 -25.99
N LYS A 133 18.19 -21.30 -26.89
CA LYS A 133 17.86 -21.47 -28.30
C LYS A 133 18.91 -22.41 -28.92
N PRO A 134 18.50 -23.35 -29.79
CA PRO A 134 19.49 -24.12 -30.55
C PRO A 134 20.44 -23.13 -31.23
N ILE A 135 21.75 -23.35 -31.06
CA ILE A 135 22.80 -22.53 -31.66
C ILE A 135 22.41 -22.32 -33.13
N GLY A 136 22.02 -21.09 -33.45
CA GLY A 136 21.44 -20.77 -34.75
C GLY A 136 22.51 -20.67 -35.82
N ASP A 137 22.31 -19.72 -36.75
CA ASP A 137 23.19 -19.48 -37.89
C ASP A 137 24.59 -18.93 -37.51
N GLU A 138 24.82 -18.65 -36.22
CA GLU A 138 26.09 -18.08 -35.73
C GLU A 138 27.27 -19.04 -35.89
N MET A 139 27.06 -20.35 -35.74
CA MET A 139 28.11 -21.35 -35.97
C MET A 139 28.51 -21.42 -37.45
N SER A 140 27.54 -21.43 -38.35
CA SER A 140 27.76 -21.37 -39.80
C SER A 140 28.52 -20.10 -40.20
N ARG A 141 28.16 -18.96 -39.61
CA ARG A 141 28.84 -17.69 -39.84
C ARG A 141 30.30 -17.73 -39.38
N LEU A 142 30.56 -18.25 -38.19
CA LEU A 142 31.93 -18.40 -37.64
C LEU A 142 32.79 -19.32 -38.51
N ILE A 143 32.23 -20.44 -38.95
CA ILE A 143 32.93 -21.38 -39.85
C ILE A 143 33.25 -20.71 -41.19
N ALA A 144 32.30 -19.99 -41.78
CA ALA A 144 32.52 -19.29 -43.05
C ALA A 144 33.58 -18.19 -42.92
N GLN A 145 33.55 -17.43 -41.82
CA GLN A 145 34.54 -16.39 -41.54
C GLN A 145 35.95 -16.97 -41.38
N GLU A 146 36.09 -18.06 -40.63
CA GLU A 146 37.36 -18.74 -40.42
C GLU A 146 37.90 -19.35 -41.72
N LEU A 147 37.04 -19.98 -42.53
CA LEU A 147 37.40 -20.50 -43.85
C LEU A 147 37.93 -19.38 -44.77
N ALA A 148 37.25 -18.24 -44.80
CA ALA A 148 37.66 -17.09 -45.61
C ALA A 148 38.99 -16.47 -45.10
N ALA A 149 39.19 -16.42 -43.78
CA ALA A 149 40.44 -15.95 -43.18
C ALA A 149 41.62 -16.86 -43.58
N ARG A 150 41.42 -18.18 -43.47
CA ARG A 150 42.41 -19.18 -43.86
C ARG A 150 42.73 -19.13 -45.36
N GLU A 151 41.74 -18.94 -46.22
CA GLU A 151 41.97 -18.81 -47.66
C GLU A 151 42.87 -17.59 -47.98
N ARG A 152 42.63 -16.45 -47.33
CA ARG A 152 43.48 -15.26 -47.48
C ARG A 152 44.90 -15.48 -47.00
N GLU A 153 45.09 -16.24 -45.92
CA GLU A 153 46.42 -16.59 -45.42
C GLU A 153 47.16 -17.50 -46.41
N LEU A 154 46.49 -18.52 -46.94
CA LEU A 154 47.07 -19.43 -47.93
C LEU A 154 47.54 -18.72 -49.20
N VAL A 155 46.80 -17.70 -49.67
CA VAL A 155 47.20 -16.89 -50.84
C VAL A 155 48.47 -16.08 -50.57
N GLN A 156 48.74 -15.73 -49.31
CA GLN A 156 49.91 -14.93 -48.92
C GLN A 156 51.15 -15.77 -48.60
N LEU A 157 51.03 -17.11 -48.55
CA LEU A 157 52.18 -17.98 -48.32
C LEU A 157 53.15 -17.94 -49.49
N LYS A 158 54.44 -17.80 -49.19
CA LYS A 158 55.50 -17.85 -50.20
C LYS A 158 55.62 -19.30 -50.72
N PRO A 159 55.94 -19.49 -52.01
CA PRO A 159 56.07 -20.82 -52.61
C PRO A 159 57.13 -21.71 -51.93
N GLU A 160 58.06 -21.13 -51.17
CA GLU A 160 59.05 -21.90 -50.40
C GLU A 160 58.49 -22.50 -49.11
N ASP A 161 57.57 -21.79 -48.44
CA ASP A 161 56.91 -22.27 -47.22
C ASP A 161 55.92 -23.41 -47.56
N ILE A 162 55.29 -23.35 -48.73
CA ILE A 162 54.45 -24.43 -49.28
C ILE A 162 55.29 -25.70 -49.52
N LYS A 163 56.51 -25.57 -50.07
CA LYS A 163 57.40 -26.72 -50.31
C LYS A 163 57.89 -27.37 -49.01
N ARG A 164 58.25 -26.57 -47.99
CA ARG A 164 58.61 -27.10 -46.66
C ARG A 164 57.43 -27.81 -46.00
N ALA A 165 56.23 -27.21 -46.07
CA ALA A 165 55.02 -27.82 -45.51
C ALA A 165 54.67 -29.15 -46.21
N GLN A 166 54.81 -29.24 -47.54
CA GLN A 166 54.61 -30.49 -48.29
C GLN A 166 55.59 -31.60 -47.89
N GLN A 167 56.84 -31.23 -47.59
CA GLN A 167 57.85 -32.17 -47.07
C GLN A 167 57.52 -32.65 -45.65
N TRP A 168 56.93 -31.80 -44.79
CA TRP A 168 56.52 -32.18 -43.44
C TRP A 168 55.22 -33.00 -43.40
N ILE A 169 54.26 -32.69 -44.27
CA ILE A 169 52.99 -33.44 -44.42
C ILE A 169 53.22 -34.82 -45.06
N GLY A 170 54.38 -35.07 -45.66
CA GLY A 170 54.75 -36.39 -46.17
C GLY A 170 53.95 -36.82 -47.40
N THR A 171 53.52 -35.87 -48.25
CA THR A 171 52.78 -36.17 -49.48
C THR A 171 53.73 -36.60 -50.60
N ASN A 172 54.39 -37.75 -50.44
CA ASN A 172 54.88 -38.48 -51.61
C ASN A 172 53.67 -39.19 -52.21
N ALA A 173 53.40 -38.91 -53.49
CA ALA A 173 52.22 -39.29 -54.25
C ALA A 173 52.10 -40.81 -54.53
N ASN A 174 52.13 -41.66 -53.50
CA ASN A 174 51.91 -43.10 -53.59
C ASN A 174 51.17 -43.60 -52.34
N ASN A 175 49.85 -43.43 -52.31
CA ASN A 175 48.91 -44.43 -51.80
C ASN A 175 47.47 -43.97 -52.03
N ALA A 176 47.03 -44.10 -53.28
CA ALA A 176 45.65 -44.49 -53.55
C ALA A 176 45.51 -45.97 -53.16
N ASN A 177 44.47 -46.30 -52.40
CA ASN A 177 43.92 -47.64 -52.07
C ASN A 177 43.90 -47.96 -50.57
N ASN A 178 42.89 -47.46 -49.85
CA ASN A 178 41.87 -48.36 -49.30
C ASN A 178 40.68 -47.56 -48.75
N ALA A 179 39.58 -47.63 -49.49
CA ALA A 179 38.25 -47.38 -48.98
C ALA A 179 37.78 -48.62 -48.18
N ASN A 180 36.88 -48.37 -47.22
CA ASN A 180 35.99 -49.32 -46.54
C ASN A 180 36.60 -50.10 -45.36
N ASN A 181 36.27 -49.72 -44.12
CA ASN A 181 35.17 -50.39 -43.40
C ASN A 181 34.77 -49.60 -42.15
N ALA A 182 33.47 -49.56 -41.91
CA ALA A 182 32.81 -48.93 -40.78
C ALA A 182 32.92 -49.78 -39.49
N ASN A 183 32.57 -49.13 -38.38
CA ASN A 183 32.21 -49.69 -37.07
C ASN A 183 33.37 -50.16 -36.16
N ASN A 184 33.75 -49.30 -35.22
CA ASN A 184 33.87 -49.70 -33.82
C ASN A 184 33.93 -48.49 -32.89
N ALA A 185 32.79 -48.17 -32.28
CA ALA A 185 32.75 -47.53 -30.98
C ALA A 185 32.50 -48.63 -29.94
N PRO A 186 33.23 -48.64 -28.81
CA PRO A 186 32.62 -49.09 -27.57
C PRO A 186 32.88 -48.12 -26.40
N ASN A 187 31.77 -47.52 -25.98
CA ASN A 187 31.24 -47.45 -24.61
C ASN A 187 31.97 -46.60 -23.53
N PRO A 188 31.36 -45.49 -23.04
CA PRO A 188 31.76 -44.87 -21.78
C PRO A 188 31.26 -45.70 -20.59
N THR A 189 32.18 -46.06 -19.70
CA THR A 189 31.90 -46.72 -18.43
C THR A 189 30.94 -45.87 -17.58
N LYS A 190 29.77 -46.43 -17.30
CA LYS A 190 28.76 -45.85 -16.42
C LYS A 190 29.30 -45.81 -14.99
N LYS A 191 29.68 -44.63 -14.49
CA LYS A 191 29.84 -44.41 -13.04
C LYS A 191 28.45 -44.21 -12.44
N THR A 192 28.01 -45.16 -11.63
CA THR A 192 26.77 -45.07 -10.86
C THR A 192 27.10 -44.59 -9.44
N VAL A 193 26.32 -43.62 -8.94
CA VAL A 193 26.39 -43.14 -7.56
C VAL A 193 25.44 -43.99 -6.71
N SER A 194 25.93 -44.49 -5.57
CA SER A 194 25.15 -45.23 -4.58
C SER A 194 24.83 -44.29 -3.41
N PHE A 195 23.56 -44.17 -3.04
CA PHE A 195 23.14 -43.49 -1.82
C PHE A 195 22.96 -44.51 -0.70
N SER A 196 23.53 -44.22 0.46
CA SER A 196 23.29 -44.98 1.69
C SER A 196 21.89 -44.67 2.19
N GLU A 197 21.06 -45.70 2.33
CA GLU A 197 19.72 -45.60 2.86
C GLU A 197 19.79 -45.59 4.40
N GLU A 198 19.67 -44.40 4.99
CA GLU A 198 19.36 -44.28 6.42
C GLU A 198 17.90 -44.70 6.61
N LYS A 199 17.71 -45.85 7.26
CA LYS A 199 16.42 -46.28 7.77
C LYS A 199 16.03 -45.38 8.93
N ASP A 200 15.09 -44.47 8.69
CA ASP A 200 14.25 -43.97 9.76
C ASP A 200 13.19 -45.04 10.08
N GLU A 201 13.29 -45.59 11.28
CA GLU A 201 12.33 -46.54 11.83
C GLU A 201 10.98 -45.83 12.04
N GLU A 202 9.97 -46.24 11.28
CA GLU A 202 8.56 -46.04 11.64
C GLU A 202 8.30 -46.75 12.98
N LYS A 203 8.20 -45.97 14.07
CA LYS A 203 7.51 -46.38 15.29
C LYS A 203 6.09 -45.85 15.24
N GLU A 204 5.16 -46.74 14.98
CA GLU A 204 3.79 -46.63 15.46
C GLU A 204 3.84 -46.52 17.00
N HIS A 205 3.40 -45.38 17.54
CA HIS A 205 2.98 -45.29 18.93
C HIS A 205 1.59 -44.66 18.97
N GLU A 206 0.69 -45.40 19.59
CA GLU A 206 -0.71 -45.10 19.84
C GLU A 206 -0.92 -43.75 20.54
N GLU A 207 -2.13 -43.25 20.35
CA GLU A 207 -2.71 -42.00 20.81
C GLU A 207 -2.49 -41.72 22.31
N GLU A 208 -1.82 -40.61 22.62
CA GLU A 208 -2.25 -39.71 23.69
C GLU A 208 -2.45 -38.33 23.06
N ARG A 209 -3.72 -37.91 22.96
CA ARG A 209 -4.06 -36.53 22.60
C ARG A 209 -3.66 -35.64 23.77
N GLU A 210 -2.48 -35.05 23.70
CA GLU A 210 -2.22 -33.82 24.44
C GLU A 210 -3.19 -32.78 23.89
N ASP A 211 -4.10 -32.32 24.75
CA ASP A 211 -4.95 -31.16 24.51
C ASP A 211 -4.06 -30.05 23.94
N THR A 212 -4.26 -29.74 22.65
CA THR A 212 -3.61 -28.61 22.01
C THR A 212 -4.24 -27.37 22.60
N ASP A 213 -3.76 -26.97 23.78
CA ASP A 213 -4.05 -25.69 24.38
C ASP A 213 -3.81 -24.62 23.33
N SER A 214 -4.92 -24.01 22.97
CA SER A 214 -5.11 -23.04 21.92
C SER A 214 -3.87 -22.18 21.72
N ILE A 215 -3.40 -22.04 20.47
CA ILE A 215 -2.40 -21.04 20.02
C ILE A 215 -2.66 -19.64 20.60
N LEU A 216 -3.91 -19.36 21.00
CA LEU A 216 -4.37 -18.15 21.67
C LEU A 216 -3.78 -17.93 23.08
N SER A 217 -3.29 -18.97 23.76
CA SER A 217 -2.64 -18.88 25.09
C SER A 217 -1.27 -18.22 25.06
N LYS A 218 -0.62 -18.19 23.87
CA LYS A 218 0.68 -17.54 23.66
C LYS A 218 0.56 -16.03 23.41
N PHE A 219 -0.65 -15.49 23.26
CA PHE A 219 -0.86 -14.05 23.28
C PHE A 219 -0.95 -13.58 24.72
N LYS A 220 0.00 -12.75 25.12
CA LYS A 220 -0.04 -12.07 26.42
C LYS A 220 -1.21 -11.09 26.39
N THR A 221 -2.33 -11.46 27.03
CA THR A 221 -3.38 -10.51 27.39
C THR A 221 -2.73 -9.41 28.20
N ILE A 222 -2.74 -8.18 27.67
CA ILE A 222 -2.37 -6.99 28.44
C ILE A 222 -3.44 -6.83 29.52
N GLN A 223 -3.16 -7.36 30.70
CA GLN A 223 -3.86 -6.99 31.92
C GLN A 223 -3.48 -5.54 32.22
N VAL A 224 -4.25 -4.61 31.68
CA VAL A 224 -4.26 -3.24 32.19
C VAL A 224 -4.92 -3.33 33.55
N THR A 225 -4.11 -3.35 34.62
CA THR A 225 -4.59 -3.04 35.96
C THR A 225 -5.10 -1.58 35.95
N PRO A 226 -6.39 -1.32 36.18
CA PRO A 226 -6.86 0.03 36.36
C PRO A 226 -6.52 0.45 37.80
N ASN A 227 -5.82 1.58 37.88
CA ASN A 227 -5.66 2.37 39.08
C ASN A 227 -7.06 2.62 39.73
N PRO A 228 -7.26 2.44 41.05
CA PRO A 228 -8.59 2.47 41.69
C PRO A 228 -9.25 3.85 41.82
N SER A 229 -8.97 4.80 40.92
CA SER A 229 -9.53 6.15 40.94
C SER A 229 -10.46 6.47 39.75
N GLN A 230 -10.82 5.49 38.91
CA GLN A 230 -11.67 5.73 37.72
C GLN A 230 -12.77 4.69 37.47
N ILE A 231 -13.13 3.86 38.45
CA ILE A 231 -14.27 2.93 38.35
C ILE A 231 -15.50 3.56 39.03
N GLN A 232 -16.09 4.54 38.37
CA GLN A 232 -17.49 4.95 38.52
C GLN A 232 -17.85 5.60 37.19
N MET A 233 -18.52 4.88 36.29
CA MET A 233 -19.31 5.39 35.13
C MET A 233 -19.67 4.27 34.12
N LEU A 234 -19.50 2.99 34.46
CA LEU A 234 -20.08 1.88 33.68
C LEU A 234 -21.20 1.23 34.51
N ASN A 235 -22.37 1.87 34.55
CA ASN A 235 -23.58 1.33 35.16
C ASN A 235 -24.73 1.33 34.12
N ASP A 236 -25.28 0.13 33.93
CA ASP A 236 -26.57 -0.24 33.36
C ASP A 236 -27.02 0.30 31.98
N PRO A 237 -27.03 -0.54 30.93
CA PRO A 237 -27.76 -0.22 29.68
C PRO A 237 -29.27 -0.03 29.88
N ASP A 238 -29.83 -0.52 31.00
CA ASP A 238 -31.24 -0.34 31.35
C ASP A 238 -31.59 1.10 31.80
N SER A 239 -30.60 1.87 32.28
CA SER A 239 -30.78 3.27 32.68
C SER A 239 -31.05 4.16 31.47
N GLU A 240 -30.32 3.95 30.38
CA GLU A 240 -30.42 4.78 29.17
C GLU A 240 -31.71 4.47 28.39
N ILE A 241 -32.13 3.20 28.37
CA ILE A 241 -33.42 2.77 27.82
C ILE A 241 -34.58 3.36 28.63
N LYS A 242 -34.46 3.41 29.96
CA LYS A 242 -35.50 4.00 30.83
C LYS A 242 -35.60 5.53 30.66
N ASP A 243 -34.48 6.23 30.56
CA ASP A 243 -34.46 7.68 30.29
C ASP A 243 -35.05 8.02 28.91
N LEU A 244 -34.81 7.18 27.89
CA LEU A 244 -35.44 7.30 26.59
C LEU A 244 -36.96 7.05 26.67
N HIS A 245 -37.41 6.05 27.42
CA HIS A 245 -38.83 5.79 27.63
C HIS A 245 -39.53 6.97 28.32
N ASP A 246 -38.93 7.51 29.39
CA ASP A 246 -39.49 8.65 30.12
C ASP A 246 -39.56 9.91 29.24
N LYS A 247 -38.58 10.13 28.36
CA LYS A 247 -38.61 11.22 27.36
C LYS A 247 -39.74 11.05 26.35
N ILE A 248 -40.00 9.82 25.88
CA ILE A 248 -41.09 9.53 24.95
C ILE A 248 -42.45 9.80 25.62
N VAL A 249 -42.65 9.31 26.85
CA VAL A 249 -43.89 9.55 27.61
C VAL A 249 -44.14 11.04 27.83
N LYS A 250 -43.09 11.81 28.13
CA LYS A 250 -43.20 13.26 28.32
C LYS A 250 -43.57 13.99 27.03
N LEU A 251 -43.06 13.55 25.88
CA LEU A 251 -43.43 14.09 24.57
C LEU A 251 -44.89 13.79 24.23
N GLU A 252 -45.37 12.57 24.49
CA GLU A 252 -46.77 12.20 24.27
C GLU A 252 -47.72 13.06 25.12
N GLN A 253 -47.38 13.29 26.40
CA GLN A 253 -48.16 14.18 27.26
C GLN A 253 -48.21 15.62 26.73
N LEU A 254 -47.09 16.13 26.20
CA LEU A 254 -47.01 17.48 25.64
C LEU A 254 -47.84 17.62 24.36
N ILE A 255 -47.79 16.61 23.48
CA ILE A 255 -48.61 16.55 22.27
C ILE A 255 -50.10 16.52 22.62
N ASN A 256 -50.50 15.71 23.60
CA ASN A 256 -51.88 15.60 24.03
C ASN A 256 -52.38 16.89 24.69
N ALA A 257 -51.55 17.57 25.49
CA ALA A 257 -51.88 18.86 26.08
C ALA A 257 -52.07 19.95 25.02
N ASN A 258 -51.15 20.02 24.05
CA ASN A 258 -51.24 20.98 22.95
C ASN A 258 -52.48 20.70 22.07
N HIS A 259 -52.78 19.42 21.81
CA HIS A 259 -54.01 19.04 21.10
C HIS A 259 -55.27 19.47 21.85
N ALA A 260 -55.31 19.27 23.18
CA ALA A 260 -56.44 19.72 24.01
C ALA A 260 -56.60 21.25 23.99
N GLU A 261 -55.50 22.00 24.02
CA GLU A 261 -55.50 23.47 23.93
C GLU A 261 -56.04 23.95 22.58
N VAL A 262 -55.58 23.33 21.48
CA VAL A 262 -56.10 23.61 20.13
C VAL A 262 -57.60 23.31 20.04
N MET A 263 -58.05 22.19 20.61
CA MET A 263 -59.47 21.83 20.59
C MET A 263 -60.33 22.77 21.44
N ALA A 264 -59.83 23.22 22.60
CA ALA A 264 -60.51 24.22 23.43
C ALA A 264 -60.61 25.58 22.72
N PHE A 265 -59.54 26.01 22.04
CA PHE A 265 -59.55 27.24 21.24
C PHE A 265 -60.58 27.17 20.09
N LEU A 266 -60.63 26.04 19.38
CA LEU A 266 -61.61 25.82 18.30
C LEU A 266 -63.05 25.79 18.80
N GLN A 267 -63.29 25.32 20.03
CA GLN A 267 -64.61 25.36 20.67
C GLN A 267 -65.00 26.78 21.11
N SER A 268 -64.05 27.61 21.54
CA SER A 268 -64.31 29.01 21.93
C SER A 268 -64.62 29.95 20.75
N LEU A 269 -64.35 29.50 19.52
CA LEU A 269 -64.62 30.24 18.28
C LEU A 269 -66.01 29.95 17.69
N LYS A 270 -66.80 29.05 18.28
CA LYS A 270 -68.19 28.77 17.90
C LYS A 270 -69.16 29.46 18.85
#